data_AF-H9F1V0-F1
#
_entry.id   AF-H9F1V0-F1
#
_cell.length_a   1.000
_cell.length_b   1.000
_cell.length_c   1.000
_cell.angle_alpha   90.00
_cell.angle_beta   90.00
_cell.angle_gamma   90.00
#
_symmetry.space_group_name_H-M   'P 1'
#
loop_
_entity.id
_entity.type
_entity.pdbx_description
1 polymer ?
#
loop_
_entity_poly.entity_id
_entity_poly.type
_entity_poly.pdbx_seq_one_letter_code
_entity_poly.pdbx_strand_id
1 'polypeptide(L)' 'MAEDLVLERCDLELETNGRDHHTADLCREKLVVRRGQPFWLTLHFEGRNYEASVDSLTFSVVTGPAPSQ' A
#
# COMPACT_ATOMS: atom_id res chain seq x y z
N MET A 1 -11.31 -4.94 -25.34
CA MET A 1 -11.54 -4.30 -24.02
C MET A 1 -10.40 -4.80 -23.15
N ALA A 2 -9.64 -3.90 -22.52
CA ALA A 2 -8.64 -4.36 -21.57
C ALA A 2 -9.35 -4.98 -20.38
N GLU A 3 -8.87 -6.14 -19.91
CA GLU A 3 -9.41 -6.82 -18.74
C GLU A 3 -9.11 -6.00 -17.49
N ASP A 4 -9.98 -6.01 -16.49
CA ASP A 4 -9.75 -5.24 -15.25
C ASP A 4 -8.52 -5.76 -14.49
N LEU A 5 -7.82 -4.89 -13.76
CA LEU A 5 -6.76 -5.30 -12.84
C LEU A 5 -7.36 -6.04 -11.65
N VAL A 6 -6.93 -7.29 -11.45
CA VAL A 6 -7.36 -8.12 -10.31
C VAL A 6 -6.23 -8.17 -9.29
N LEU A 7 -6.45 -7.56 -8.12
CA LEU A 7 -5.47 -7.56 -7.03
C LEU A 7 -5.49 -8.92 -6.30
N GLU A 8 -4.38 -9.66 -6.36
CA GLU A 8 -4.20 -10.93 -5.65
C GLU A 8 -3.83 -10.68 -4.18
N ARG A 9 -2.79 -9.86 -3.96
CA ARG A 9 -2.33 -9.48 -2.61
C ARG A 9 -1.66 -8.12 -2.59
N CYS A 10 -1.70 -7.48 -1.43
CA CYS A 10 -0.96 -6.27 -1.13
C CYS A 10 0.05 -6.58 -0.03
N ASP A 11 1.34 -6.40 -0.33
CA ASP A 11 2.42 -6.50 0.64
C ASP A 11 2.63 -5.15 1.32
N LEU A 12 2.59 -5.15 2.64
CA LEU A 12 2.83 -3.96 3.47
C LEU A 12 4.31 -3.76 3.80
N GLU A 13 5.20 -4.63 3.30
CA GLU A 13 6.65 -4.50 3.43
C GLU A 13 7.08 -4.28 4.89
N LEU A 14 6.51 -5.06 5.82
CA LEU A 14 6.60 -4.81 7.28
C LEU A 14 8.05 -4.72 7.78
N GLU A 15 8.94 -5.59 7.28
CA GLU A 15 10.34 -5.61 7.67
C GLU A 15 11.08 -4.35 7.20
N THR A 16 10.97 -4.04 5.90
CA THR A 16 11.62 -2.86 5.29
C THR A 16 11.08 -1.58 5.91
N ASN A 17 9.76 -1.42 5.95
CA ASN A 17 9.12 -0.24 6.51
C ASN A 17 9.40 -0.12 8.01
N GLY A 18 9.34 -1.21 8.77
CA GLY A 18 9.64 -1.21 10.20
C GLY A 18 11.08 -0.78 10.50
N ARG A 19 12.05 -1.29 9.73
CA ARG A 19 13.46 -0.89 9.83
C ARG A 19 13.65 0.59 9.49
N ASP A 20 13.12 1.04 8.35
CA ASP A 20 13.34 2.39 7.83
C ASP A 20 12.61 3.46 8.66
N HIS A 21 11.45 3.15 9.24
CA HIS A 21 10.68 4.05 10.09
C HIS A 21 11.05 3.94 11.57
N HIS A 22 12.03 3.12 11.94
CA HIS A 22 12.39 2.86 13.34
C HIS A 22 11.16 2.42 14.17
N THR A 23 10.41 1.47 13.62
CA THR A 23 9.19 0.87 14.17
C THR A 23 9.21 -0.67 14.07
N ALA A 24 10.37 -1.29 13.83
CA ALA A 24 10.50 -2.74 13.63
C ALA A 24 9.83 -3.59 14.72
N ASP A 25 9.98 -3.22 15.99
CA ASP A 25 9.35 -3.94 17.12
C ASP A 25 7.81 -3.86 17.11
N LEU A 26 7.25 -2.83 16.47
CA LEU A 26 5.81 -2.58 16.31
C LEU A 26 5.25 -3.24 15.04
N CYS A 27 6.10 -3.45 14.03
CA CYS A 27 5.74 -4.02 12.72
C CYS A 27 5.71 -5.55 12.71
N ARG A 28 4.96 -6.17 13.64
CA ARG A 28 4.82 -7.64 13.72
C ARG A 28 3.74 -8.18 12.79
N GLU A 29 2.51 -7.71 13.00
CA GLU A 29 1.32 -8.13 12.23
C GLU A 29 0.69 -6.96 11.48
N LYS A 30 1.06 -5.73 11.82
CA LYS A 30 0.47 -4.49 11.30
C LYS A 30 1.57 -3.52 10.93
N LEU A 31 1.34 -2.75 9.88
CA LEU A 31 2.25 -1.70 9.46
C LEU A 31 2.15 -0.50 10.41
N VAL A 32 3.28 -0.11 11.00
CA VAL A 32 3.41 1.12 11.79
C VAL A 32 4.49 1.99 11.17
N VAL A 33 4.13 3.18 10.72
CA VAL A 33 5.01 4.13 10.04
C VAL A 33 4.97 5.50 10.72
N ARG A 34 5.94 6.35 10.41
CA ARG A 34 6.04 7.72 10.89
C ARG A 34 5.67 8.69 9.78
N ARG A 35 4.90 9.72 10.12
CA ARG A 35 4.49 10.78 9.19
C ARG A 35 5.70 11.53 8.64
N GLY A 36 5.57 12.06 7.42
CA GLY A 36 6.61 12.87 6.77
C GLY A 36 7.76 12.05 6.17
N GLN A 37 7.68 10.72 6.21
CA GLN A 37 8.64 9.81 5.60
C GLN A 37 7.91 8.86 4.63
N PRO A 38 8.44 8.61 3.42
CA PRO A 38 7.86 7.64 2.50
C PRO A 38 7.93 6.21 3.07
N PHE A 39 7.01 5.36 2.64
CA PHE A 39 6.99 3.93 2.98
C PHE A 39 6.62 3.13 1.72
N TRP A 40 6.92 1.84 1.74
CA TRP A 40 6.78 0.93 0.62
C TRP A 40 5.46 0.14 0.68
N LEU A 41 4.86 -0.07 -0.50
CA LEU A 41 3.72 -0.96 -0.72
C LEU A 41 3.98 -1.71 -2.03
N THR A 42 3.76 -3.02 -2.03
CA THR A 42 3.90 -3.85 -3.24
C THR A 42 2.56 -4.48 -3.58
N LEU A 43 2.02 -4.15 -4.76
CA LEU A 43 0.77 -4.71 -5.27
C LEU A 43 1.06 -5.88 -6.21
N HIS A 44 0.46 -7.03 -5.94
CA HIS A 44 0.52 -8.20 -6.81
C HIS A 44 -0.82 -8.39 -7.51
N PHE A 45 -0.78 -8.41 -8.83
CA PHE A 45 -1.95 -8.59 -9.68
C PHE A 45 -1.95 -9.97 -10.34
N GLU A 46 -3.13 -10.57 -10.46
CA GLU A 46 -3.33 -11.83 -11.18
C GLU A 46 -3.46 -11.58 -12.68
N GLY A 47 -2.84 -12.43 -13.49
CA GLY A 47 -2.96 -12.41 -14.96
C GLY A 47 -2.08 -11.36 -15.65
N ARG A 48 -2.32 -10.07 -15.38
CA ARG A 48 -1.56 -8.94 -15.98
C ARG A 48 -1.13 -7.93 -14.93
N ASN A 49 -0.08 -7.16 -15.25
CA ASN A 49 0.41 -6.09 -14.39
C ASN A 49 -0.22 -4.74 -14.76
N TYR A 50 0.03 -3.71 -13.95
CA TYR A 50 -0.39 -2.33 -14.19
C TYR A 50 0.21 -1.77 -15.49
N GLU A 51 -0.65 -1.20 -16.33
CA GLU A 51 -0.27 -0.51 -17.57
C GLU A 51 -0.74 0.95 -17.52
N ALA A 52 0.21 1.89 -17.40
CA ALA A 52 -0.12 3.31 -17.22
C ALA A 52 -0.93 3.95 -18.36
N SER A 53 -0.92 3.37 -19.56
CA SER A 53 -1.71 3.84 -20.70
C SER A 53 -3.17 3.41 -20.66
N VAL A 54 -3.53 2.44 -19.81
CA VAL A 54 -4.84 1.80 -19.78
C VAL A 54 -5.47 1.91 -18.39
N ASP A 55 -4.66 1.79 -17.35
CA ASP A 55 -5.08 1.70 -15.97
C ASP A 55 -4.88 3.02 -15.21
N SER A 56 -5.85 3.36 -14.37
CA SER A 56 -5.77 4.49 -13.43
C SER A 56 -5.98 3.98 -12.01
N LEU A 57 -5.05 4.31 -11.12
CA LEU A 57 -5.10 3.93 -9.71
C LEU A 57 -5.15 5.18 -8.84
N THR A 58 -6.12 5.21 -7.91
CA THR A 58 -6.27 6.27 -6.90
C THR A 58 -6.27 5.64 -5.52
N PHE A 59 -5.45 6.19 -4.62
CA PHE A 59 -5.41 5.77 -3.22
C PHE A 59 -6.18 6.75 -2.35
N SER A 60 -6.99 6.21 -1.42
CA SER A 60 -7.73 6.99 -0.43
C SER A 60 -7.39 6.48 0.96
N VAL A 61 -7.09 7.39 1.88
CA VAL A 61 -6.81 7.06 3.29
C VAL A 61 -7.71 7.91 4.19
N VAL A 62 -8.21 7.33 5.27
CA VAL A 62 -9.06 8.02 6.25
C VAL A 62 -8.65 7.63 7.66
N THR A 63 -8.93 8.50 8.63
CA THR A 63 -8.72 8.24 10.06
C THR A 63 -9.82 8.91 10.88
N GLY A 64 -10.20 8.30 12.00
CA GLY A 64 -11.30 8.76 12.86
C GLY A 64 -12.71 8.42 12.34
N PRO A 65 -13.75 8.61 13.17
CA PRO A 65 -15.13 8.19 12.86
C PRO A 65 -15.89 9.11 11.89
N ALA A 66 -15.43 10.35 11.69
CA ALA A 66 -16.06 11.33 10.81
C ALA A 66 -14.98 12.06 9.98
N PRO A 67 -14.38 11.40 8.97
CA PRO A 67 -13.33 12.00 8.16
C PRO A 67 -13.89 13.13 7.27
N SER A 68 -13.11 14.19 7.11
CA SER A 68 -13.35 15.27 6.14
C SER A 68 -12.05 15.61 5.43
N GLN A 69 -12.16 16.11 4.20
CA GLN A 69 -11.01 16.59 3.43
C GLN A 69 -10.54 17.97 3.93
#